data_AF-A0A353D2N7-F1
#
_entry.id   AF-A0A353D2N7-F1
#
_cell.length_a   1.000
_cell.length_b   1.000
_cell.length_c   1.000
_cell.angle_alpha   90.00
_cell.angle_beta   90.00
_cell.angle_gamma   90.00
#
_symmetry.space_group_name_H-M   'P 1'
#
loop_
_entity.id
_entity.type
_entity.pdbx_description
1 polymer ?
#
loop_
_entity_poly.entity_id
_entity_poly.type
_entity_poly.pdbx_seq_one_letter_code
_entity_poly.pdbx_strand_id
1 'polypeptide(L)'
;MNEQAITSEQPASNWRLKLGMTLFVLSIALPLVGIPMVAAVGLSVTMTASVSGALLIGAEALGLIAVAVMGKSGFAYIKNHIFSFLKQYGP
;
A
#
# COMPACT_ATOMS: atom_id res chain seq x y z
N MET A 1 -35.37 24.25 20.80
CA MET A 1 -34.92 24.49 19.42
C MET A 1 -33.43 24.19 19.35
N ASN A 2 -33.12 23.05 18.72
CA ASN A 2 -31.86 22.61 18.11
C ASN A 2 -30.64 22.30 19.00
N GLU A 3 -30.66 21.09 19.57
CA GLU A 3 -29.48 20.23 19.71
C GLU A 3 -28.90 19.92 18.31
N GLN A 4 -27.90 20.70 17.89
CA GLN A 4 -26.99 20.29 16.83
C GLN A 4 -25.81 19.58 17.50
N ALA A 5 -25.97 18.27 17.72
CA ALA A 5 -24.85 17.39 17.94
C ALA A 5 -23.95 17.46 16.71
N ILE A 6 -22.90 18.27 16.77
CA ILE A 6 -21.78 18.17 15.83
C ILE A 6 -21.10 16.85 16.19
N THR A 7 -21.58 15.77 15.59
CA THR A 7 -20.85 14.50 15.53
C THR A 7 -19.57 14.80 14.77
N SER A 8 -18.51 15.14 15.50
CA SER A 8 -17.16 15.09 14.99
C SER A 8 -16.79 13.61 14.81
N GLU A 9 -17.31 12.97 13.77
CA GLU A 9 -16.74 11.74 13.24
C GLU A 9 -15.29 12.05 12.90
N GLN A 10 -14.37 11.51 13.68
CA GLN A 10 -12.93 11.75 13.66
C GLN A 10 -12.36 11.84 12.22
N PRO A 11 -12.10 13.05 11.68
CA PRO A 11 -11.62 13.22 10.31
C PRO A 11 -10.15 12.78 10.15
N ALA A 12 -9.44 12.57 11.25
CA ALA A 12 -8.04 12.13 11.28
C ALA A 12 -7.83 10.64 10.95
N SER A 13 -8.86 9.80 11.13
CA SER A 13 -8.79 8.35 10.93
C SER A 13 -8.88 7.97 9.45
N ASN A 14 -9.81 8.58 8.71
CA ASN A 14 -10.11 8.19 7.33
C ASN A 14 -9.03 8.60 6.33
N TRP A 15 -8.40 9.77 6.50
CA TRP A 15 -7.40 10.24 5.51
C TRP A 15 -6.07 9.50 5.63
N ARG A 16 -5.60 9.22 6.86
CA ARG A 16 -4.37 8.45 7.11
C ARG A 16 -4.50 7.02 6.61
N LEU A 17 -5.66 6.39 6.84
CA LEU A 17 -5.96 5.07 6.32
C LEU A 17 -5.95 5.05 4.78
N LYS A 18 -6.65 6.00 4.13
CA LYS A 18 -6.67 6.11 2.66
C LYS A 18 -5.28 6.37 2.07
N LEU A 19 -4.53 7.29 2.68
CA LEU A 19 -3.17 7.61 2.25
C LEU A 19 -2.27 6.38 2.35
N GLY A 20 -2.21 5.76 3.53
CA GLY A 20 -1.36 4.60 3.71
C GLY A 20 -1.80 3.40 2.87
N MET A 21 -3.10 3.18 2.65
CA MET A 21 -3.57 2.15 1.72
C MET A 21 -3.10 2.44 0.28
N THR A 22 -3.15 3.70 -0.15
CA THR A 22 -2.67 4.12 -1.48
C THR A 22 -1.16 3.87 -1.60
N LEU A 23 -0.38 4.24 -0.58
CA LEU A 23 1.07 4.01 -0.55
C LEU A 23 1.40 2.51 -0.55
N PHE A 24 0.62 1.69 0.15
CA PHE A 24 0.80 0.24 0.21
C PHE A 24 0.47 -0.44 -1.13
N VAL A 25 -0.60 -0.02 -1.81
CA VAL A 25 -0.89 -0.51 -3.17
C VAL A 25 0.21 -0.05 -4.14
N LEU A 26 0.65 1.21 -4.03
CA LEU A 26 1.71 1.75 -4.86
C LEU A 26 3.03 1.01 -4.65
N SER A 27 3.36 0.64 -3.41
CA SER A 27 4.59 -0.11 -3.13
C SER A 27 4.61 -1.47 -3.81
N ILE A 28 3.46 -2.12 -3.98
CA ILE A 28 3.37 -3.41 -4.70
C ILE A 28 3.31 -3.18 -6.21
N ALA A 29 2.53 -2.21 -6.66
CA ALA A 29 2.36 -1.92 -8.08
C ALA A 29 3.67 -1.45 -8.75
N LEU A 30 4.50 -0.69 -8.03
CA LEU A 30 5.73 -0.12 -8.55
C LEU A 30 6.74 -1.17 -9.04
N PRO A 31 7.14 -2.20 -8.27
CA PRO A 31 8.02 -3.26 -8.77
C PRO A 31 7.29 -4.18 -9.75
N LEU A 32 5.98 -4.44 -9.54
CA LEU A 32 5.20 -5.33 -10.40
C LEU A 32 5.13 -4.83 -11.85
N VAL A 33 4.99 -3.52 -12.05
CA VAL A 33 4.94 -2.89 -13.38
C VAL A 33 6.32 -2.37 -13.80
N GLY A 34 7.06 -1.78 -12.87
CA GLY A 34 8.33 -1.13 -13.13
C GLY A 34 9.43 -2.09 -13.55
N ILE A 35 9.52 -3.28 -12.96
CA ILE A 35 10.57 -4.26 -13.31
C ILE A 35 10.37 -4.78 -14.75
N PRO A 36 9.18 -5.25 -15.18
CA PRO A 36 8.96 -5.61 -16.58
C PRO A 36 9.20 -4.44 -17.54
N MET A 37 8.83 -3.22 -17.15
CA MET A 37 9.07 -2.03 -17.96
C MET A 37 10.57 -1.77 -18.14
N VAL A 38 11.37 -1.82 -17.07
CA VAL A 38 12.83 -1.66 -17.12
C VAL A 38 13.47 -2.77 -17.96
N ALA A 39 12.99 -4.00 -17.83
CA ALA A 39 13.46 -5.12 -18.65
C ALA A 39 13.15 -4.94 -20.15
N ALA A 40 11.99 -4.34 -20.48
CA ALA A 40 11.57 -4.11 -21.87
C ALA A 40 12.35 -2.99 -22.58
N VAL A 41 13.01 -2.09 -21.84
CA VAL A 41 13.78 -0.96 -22.42
C VAL A 41 15.10 -1.39 -23.07
N GLY A 42 15.54 -2.65 -22.87
CA GLY A 42 16.75 -3.18 -23.51
C GLY A 42 18.06 -2.63 -22.92
N LEU A 43 18.06 -2.28 -21.63
CA LEU A 43 19.25 -1.85 -20.91
C LEU A 43 20.26 -3.01 -20.75
N SER A 44 21.52 -2.68 -20.42
CA SER A 44 22.50 -3.70 -20.04
C SER A 44 22.04 -4.48 -18.81
N VAL A 45 22.43 -5.75 -18.73
CA VAL A 45 22.04 -6.65 -17.63
C VAL A 45 22.34 -6.04 -16.26
N THR A 46 23.52 -5.44 -16.10
CA THR A 46 23.92 -4.77 -14.86
C THR A 46 22.98 -3.62 -14.49
N MET A 47 22.59 -2.78 -15.45
CA MET A 47 21.69 -1.66 -15.18
C MET A 47 20.27 -2.12 -14.89
N THR A 48 19.74 -3.07 -15.65
CA THR A 48 18.44 -3.69 -15.38
C THR A 48 18.41 -4.29 -13.97
N ALA A 49 19.46 -5.01 -13.57
CA ALA A 49 19.56 -5.59 -12.24
C ALA A 49 19.63 -4.51 -11.14
N SER A 50 20.46 -3.48 -11.31
CA SER A 50 20.58 -2.39 -10.33
C SER A 50 19.27 -1.63 -10.15
N VAL A 51 18.58 -1.27 -11.23
CA VAL A 51 17.31 -0.53 -11.18
C VAL A 51 16.20 -1.41 -10.60
N SER A 52 16.11 -2.67 -11.02
CA SER A 52 15.10 -3.60 -10.48
C SER A 52 15.31 -3.85 -8.99
N GLY A 53 16.57 -4.01 -8.57
CA GLY A 53 16.92 -4.13 -7.15
C GLY A 53 16.54 -2.89 -6.35
N ALA A 54 16.82 -1.69 -6.87
CA ALA A 54 16.42 -0.44 -6.23
C ALA A 54 14.89 -0.30 -6.13
N LEU A 55 14.14 -0.71 -7.16
CA LEU A 55 12.68 -0.72 -7.13
C LEU A 55 12.12 -1.64 -6.05
N LEU A 56 12.70 -2.85 -5.89
CA LEU A 56 12.27 -3.79 -4.84
C LEU A 56 12.56 -3.24 -3.44
N ILE A 57 13.75 -2.71 -3.19
CA ILE A 57 14.10 -2.14 -1.88
C ILE A 57 13.23 -0.91 -1.58
N GLY A 58 13.03 -0.04 -2.57
CA GLY A 58 12.19 1.14 -2.44
C GLY A 58 10.72 0.78 -2.17
N ALA A 59 10.21 -0.26 -2.83
CA ALA A 59 8.89 -0.82 -2.59
C ALA A 59 8.73 -1.29 -1.14
N GLU A 60 9.64 -2.12 -0.64
CA GLU A 60 9.58 -2.60 0.75
C GLU A 60 9.58 -1.43 1.75
N ALA A 61 10.50 -0.47 1.57
CA ALA A 61 10.56 0.71 2.43
C ALA A 61 9.25 1.54 2.37
N LEU A 62 8.69 1.74 1.18
CA LEU A 62 7.42 2.44 0.99
C LEU A 62 6.25 1.71 1.64
N GLY A 63 6.21 0.38 1.53
CA GLY A 63 5.20 -0.47 2.17
C GLY A 63 5.27 -0.38 3.70
N LEU A 64 6.47 -0.37 4.28
CA LEU A 64 6.64 -0.17 5.73
C LEU A 64 6.19 1.22 6.18
N ILE A 65 6.55 2.27 5.43
CA ILE A 65 6.08 3.64 5.68
C ILE A 65 4.56 3.70 5.60
N ALA A 66 3.96 3.05 4.59
CA ALA A 66 2.53 2.98 4.42
C ALA A 66 1.84 2.36 5.66
N VAL A 67 2.32 1.21 6.12
CA VAL A 67 1.80 0.55 7.34
C VAL A 67 1.98 1.44 8.57
N ALA A 68 3.12 2.11 8.70
CA ALA A 68 3.36 3.05 9.79
C ALA A 68 2.39 4.25 9.77
N VAL A 69 2.09 4.78 8.58
CA VAL A 69 1.12 5.88 8.38
C VAL A 69 -0.30 5.44 8.72
N MET A 70 -0.70 4.22 8.35
CA MET A 70 -2.05 3.73 8.66
C MET A 70 -2.23 3.37 10.14
N GLY A 71 -1.16 2.93 10.82
CA GLY A 71 -1.21 2.51 12.22
C GLY A 71 -2.07 1.25 12.46
N LYS A 72 -2.55 1.07 13.70
CA LYS A 72 -3.28 -0.14 14.12
C LYS A 72 -4.56 -0.39 13.32
N SER A 73 -5.29 0.66 12.94
CA SER A 73 -6.52 0.56 12.15
C SER A 73 -6.25 0.05 10.73
N GLY A 74 -5.14 0.48 10.11
CA GLY A 74 -4.69 -0.06 8.81
C GLY A 74 -4.33 -1.52 8.84
N PHE A 75 -3.56 -1.94 9.86
CA PHE A 75 -3.22 -3.35 10.02
C PHE A 75 -4.47 -4.23 10.17
N ALA A 76 -5.43 -3.79 10.98
CA ALA A 76 -6.71 -4.49 11.14
C ALA A 76 -7.50 -4.56 9.81
N TYR A 77 -7.49 -3.47 9.02
CA TYR A 77 -8.13 -3.42 7.72
C TYR A 77 -7.51 -4.43 6.73
N ILE A 78 -6.18 -4.42 6.58
CA ILE A 78 -5.46 -5.35 5.69
C ILE A 78 -5.72 -6.79 6.12
N LYS A 79 -5.60 -7.10 7.42
CA LYS A 79 -5.88 -8.43 7.97
C LYS A 79 -7.29 -8.87 7.63
N ASN A 80 -8.30 -8.03 7.90
CA ASN A 80 -9.69 -8.40 7.65
C ASN A 80 -9.99 -8.60 6.17
N HIS A 81 -9.37 -7.79 5.31
CA HIS A 81 -9.49 -7.95 3.86
C HIS A 81 -8.91 -9.30 3.41
N ILE A 82 -7.66 -9.61 3.75
CA ILE A 82 -7.02 -10.88 3.39
C ILE A 82 -7.82 -12.07 3.95
N PHE A 83 -8.26 -12.01 5.21
CA PHE A 83 -9.09 -13.07 5.79
C PHE A 83 -10.46 -13.20 5.11
N SER A 84 -11.06 -12.10 4.68
CA SER A 84 -12.32 -12.13 3.92
C SER A 84 -12.11 -12.78 2.56
N PHE A 85 -11.03 -12.45 1.85
CA PHE A 85 -10.65 -13.09 0.59
C PHE A 85 -10.40 -14.59 0.79
N LEU A 86 -9.65 -14.97 1.81
CA LEU A 86 -9.40 -16.38 2.13
C LEU A 86 -10.68 -17.12 2.53
N LYS A 87 -11.63 -16.48 3.22
CA LYS A 87 -12.95 -17.09 3.51
C LYS A 87 -13.85 -17.20 2.29
N GLN A 88 -13.69 -16.29 1.32
CA GLN A 88 -14.48 -16.30 0.08
C GLN A 88 -13.98 -17.36 -0.91
N TYR A 89 -12.67 -17.62 -0.95
CA TYR A 89 -12.04 -18.56 -1.88
C TYR A 89 -11.48 -19.83 -1.21
N GLY A 90 -11.54 -19.90 0.12
CA GLY A 90 -11.28 -21.12 0.89
C GLY A 90 -12.54 -21.98 0.98
N PRO A 91 -12.39 -23.29 1.26
CA PRO A 91 -13.50 -24.23 1.39
C PRO A 91 -14.48 -23.91 2.52
#